data_AF-A0A843SRU8-F1
#
_entry.id   AF-A0A843SRU8-F1
#
_cell.length_a   1.000
_cell.length_b   1.000
_cell.length_c   1.000
_cell.angle_alpha   90.00
_cell.angle_beta   90.00
_cell.angle_gamma   90.00
#
_symmetry.space_group_name_H-M   'P 1'
#
loop_
_entity.id
_entity.type
_entity.pdbx_description
1 polymer ?
#
loop_
_entity_poly.entity_id
_entity_poly.type
_entity_poly.pdbx_seq_one_letter_code
_entity_poly.pdbx_strand_id
1 'polypeptide(L)'
;MADKKKTAIAVGSPRRHTRTDAHMDFLLGKYLEAHPDHDGPLDADEISGWALETGIARHKPISPREALKRRIARHMGHRYLIDPQDREVRALHALRYEEITPKGVRQGVKYYPLFTTVADIIKETFQIRKGWAYNRVEQIETDRLSYNDNNVFGATIDQMSFDFDKEMLDRSQPTTYPAAPPDDIDSEDDYKPS
;
A
#
# COMPACT_ATOMS: atom_id res chain seq x y z
N MET A 1 -3.32 -43.13 -8.82
CA MET A 1 -2.58 -42.22 -9.72
C MET A 1 -3.00 -40.82 -9.36
N ALA A 2 -2.11 -40.03 -8.76
CA ALA A 2 -2.43 -38.72 -8.21
C ALA A 2 -2.66 -37.71 -9.35
N ASP A 3 -3.85 -37.11 -9.36
CA ASP A 3 -4.20 -36.02 -10.27
C ASP A 3 -3.28 -34.82 -10.01
N LYS A 4 -2.39 -34.54 -10.97
CA LYS A 4 -1.66 -33.27 -11.04
C LYS A 4 -2.66 -32.17 -11.36
N LYS A 5 -3.32 -31.61 -10.34
CA LYS A 5 -4.10 -30.38 -10.49
C LYS A 5 -3.13 -29.25 -10.82
N LYS A 6 -3.16 -28.83 -12.09
CA LYS A 6 -2.46 -27.64 -12.59
C LYS A 6 -2.81 -26.46 -11.70
N THR A 7 -1.81 -25.92 -11.00
CA THR A 7 -1.88 -24.63 -10.33
C THR A 7 -2.17 -23.58 -11.40
N ALA A 8 -3.42 -23.13 -11.48
CA ALA A 8 -3.79 -22.05 -12.38
C ALA A 8 -3.19 -20.75 -11.83
N ILE A 9 -1.98 -20.40 -12.28
CA ILE A 9 -1.43 -19.07 -12.08
C ILE A 9 -2.32 -18.14 -12.92
N ALA A 10 -3.14 -17.33 -12.25
CA ALA A 10 -4.09 -16.44 -12.89
C ALA A 10 -3.36 -15.49 -13.86
N VAL A 11 -3.56 -15.72 -15.16
CA VAL A 11 -3.05 -14.87 -16.22
C VAL A 11 -3.88 -13.58 -16.24
N GLY A 12 -3.30 -12.50 -15.69
CA GLY A 12 -3.58 -11.10 -16.01
C GLY A 12 -5.01 -10.57 -15.78
N SER A 13 -5.16 -9.65 -14.81
CA SER A 13 -6.38 -8.88 -14.59
C SER A 13 -6.63 -7.87 -15.73
N PRO A 14 -7.87 -7.60 -16.17
CA PRO A 14 -8.17 -6.62 -17.23
C PRO A 14 -8.10 -5.16 -16.75
N ARG A 15 -7.18 -4.82 -15.83
CA ARG A 15 -6.87 -3.41 -15.53
C ARG A 15 -6.07 -2.84 -16.70
N ARG A 16 -6.17 -1.53 -16.96
CA ARG A 16 -5.32 -0.84 -17.95
C ARG A 16 -3.85 -1.03 -17.54
N HIS A 17 -3.22 -2.08 -18.06
CA HIS A 17 -1.79 -2.30 -17.90
C HIS A 17 -1.08 -1.11 -18.51
N THR A 18 -0.25 -0.43 -17.72
CA THR A 18 0.72 0.46 -18.34
C THR A 18 1.67 -0.40 -19.18
N ARG A 19 2.32 0.19 -20.18
CA ARG A 19 3.31 -0.53 -20.99
C ARG A 19 4.42 -1.16 -20.13
N THR A 20 4.70 -0.58 -18.96
CA THR A 20 5.64 -1.14 -17.98
C THR A 20 5.10 -2.41 -17.36
N ASP A 21 3.84 -2.43 -16.94
CA ASP A 21 3.21 -3.61 -16.32
C ASP A 21 3.17 -4.78 -17.30
N ALA A 22 2.75 -4.53 -18.54
CA ALA A 22 2.75 -5.55 -19.58
C ALA A 22 4.16 -6.11 -19.89
N HIS A 23 5.21 -5.30 -19.74
CA HIS A 23 6.57 -5.77 -19.89
C HIS A 23 7.00 -6.65 -18.71
N MET A 24 6.61 -6.30 -17.48
CA MET A 24 6.91 -7.12 -16.29
C MET A 24 6.14 -8.44 -16.33
N ASP A 25 4.88 -8.43 -16.76
CA ASP A 25 4.09 -9.65 -16.98
C ASP A 25 4.74 -10.56 -18.03
N PHE A 26 5.28 -9.96 -19.12
CA PHE A 26 6.05 -10.70 -20.11
C PHE A 26 7.33 -11.33 -19.52
N LEU A 27 8.08 -10.59 -18.69
CA LEU A 27 9.28 -11.12 -18.03
C LEU A 27 8.94 -12.28 -17.10
N LEU A 28 7.87 -12.14 -16.32
CA LEU A 28 7.41 -13.19 -15.42
C LEU A 28 6.96 -14.44 -16.19
N GLY A 29 6.20 -14.26 -17.27
CA GLY A 29 5.80 -15.36 -18.15
C GLY A 29 7.00 -16.09 -18.75
N LYS A 30 8.01 -15.35 -19.21
CA LYS A 30 9.25 -15.94 -19.74
C LYS A 30 10.05 -16.70 -18.69
N TYR A 31 10.08 -16.19 -17.46
CA TYR A 31 10.73 -16.88 -16.35
C TYR A 31 10.05 -18.22 -16.05
N LEU A 32 8.72 -18.23 -15.97
CA LEU A 32 7.94 -19.46 -15.72
C LEU A 32 8.05 -20.47 -16.87
N GLU A 33 8.10 -20.01 -18.13
CA GLU A 33 8.36 -20.88 -19.29
C GLU A 33 9.74 -21.54 -19.23
N ALA A 34 10.75 -20.81 -18.74
CA ALA A 34 12.11 -21.32 -18.58
C ALA A 34 12.28 -22.25 -17.36
N HIS A 35 11.41 -22.10 -16.36
CA HIS A 35 11.43 -22.88 -15.11
C HIS A 35 10.08 -23.60 -14.91
N PRO A 36 9.75 -24.59 -15.74
CA PRO A 36 8.45 -25.25 -15.72
C PRO A 36 8.17 -26.03 -14.43
N ASP A 37 9.23 -26.40 -13.69
CA ASP A 37 9.13 -27.11 -12.42
C ASP A 37 9.06 -26.16 -11.21
N HIS A 38 9.00 -24.84 -11.42
CA HIS A 38 8.82 -23.87 -10.34
C HIS A 38 7.39 -23.93 -9.78
N ASP A 39 7.24 -24.52 -8.60
CA ASP A 39 5.96 -24.67 -7.88
C ASP A 39 5.89 -23.83 -6.59
N GLY A 40 6.97 -23.10 -6.30
CA GLY A 40 7.16 -22.35 -5.07
C GLY A 40 6.78 -20.87 -5.16
N PRO A 41 7.10 -20.10 -4.10
CA PRO A 41 6.96 -18.65 -4.10
C PRO A 41 7.94 -18.02 -5.09
N LEU A 42 7.46 -16.99 -5.79
CA LEU A 42 8.27 -16.22 -6.73
C LEU A 42 9.14 -15.20 -5.98
N ASP A 43 10.45 -15.24 -6.22
CA ASP A 43 11.40 -14.24 -5.72
C ASP A 43 11.76 -13.24 -6.81
N ALA A 44 11.53 -11.95 -6.54
CA ALA A 44 11.86 -10.88 -7.45
C ALA A 44 13.36 -10.74 -7.71
N ASP A 45 14.21 -11.04 -6.71
CA ASP A 45 15.67 -10.94 -6.87
C ASP A 45 16.17 -11.98 -7.88
N GLU A 46 15.75 -13.24 -7.68
CA GLU A 46 16.05 -14.36 -8.58
C GLU A 46 15.59 -14.08 -10.02
N ILE A 47 14.32 -13.70 -10.19
CA ILE A 47 13.74 -13.41 -11.51
C ILE A 47 14.49 -12.26 -12.19
N SER A 48 14.85 -11.23 -11.42
CA SER A 48 15.58 -10.07 -11.97
C SER A 48 17.01 -10.41 -12.37
N GLY A 49 17.71 -11.23 -11.58
CA GLY A 49 19.04 -11.75 -11.89
C GLY A 49 19.02 -12.56 -13.18
N TRP A 50 18.12 -13.54 -13.25
CA TRP A 50 17.91 -14.36 -14.45
C TRP A 50 17.60 -13.51 -15.69
N ALA A 51 16.69 -12.53 -15.58
CA ALA A 51 16.29 -11.69 -16.70
C ALA A 51 17.43 -10.80 -17.24
N LEU A 52 18.37 -10.40 -16.37
CA LEU A 52 19.56 -9.64 -16.74
C LEU A 52 20.64 -10.55 -17.35
N GLU A 53 20.89 -11.71 -16.75
CA GLU A 53 21.90 -12.69 -17.22
C GLU A 53 21.56 -13.23 -18.61
N THR A 54 20.29 -13.52 -18.86
CA THR A 54 19.78 -13.95 -20.16
C THR A 54 19.62 -12.81 -21.18
N GLY A 55 19.76 -11.55 -20.73
CA GLY A 55 19.66 -10.36 -21.56
C GLY A 55 18.24 -10.05 -22.06
N ILE A 56 17.21 -10.70 -21.52
CA ILE A 56 15.79 -10.47 -21.83
C ILE A 56 15.37 -9.08 -21.35
N ALA A 57 15.81 -8.71 -20.15
CA ALA A 57 15.65 -7.36 -19.61
C ALA A 57 16.95 -6.58 -19.85
N ARG A 58 16.81 -5.31 -20.25
CA ARG A 58 17.94 -4.37 -20.34
C ARG A 58 17.69 -3.19 -19.44
N HIS A 59 18.71 -2.82 -18.68
CA HIS A 59 18.67 -1.59 -17.90
C HIS A 59 18.55 -0.39 -18.84
N LYS A 60 17.43 0.34 -18.77
CA LYS A 60 17.32 1.63 -19.45
C LYS A 60 18.06 2.66 -18.60
N PRO A 61 19.17 3.25 -19.07
CA PRO A 61 19.92 4.21 -18.28
C PRO A 61 19.03 5.42 -17.97
N ILE A 62 18.91 5.73 -16.68
CA ILE A 62 18.24 6.94 -16.21
C ILE A 62 19.31 8.04 -16.15
N SER A 63 18.99 9.24 -16.65
CA SER A 63 19.94 10.35 -16.57
C SER A 63 20.23 10.72 -15.10
N PRO A 64 21.45 11.16 -14.74
CA PRO A 64 21.76 11.55 -13.36
C PRO A 64 20.79 12.58 -12.79
N ARG A 65 20.33 13.52 -13.64
CA ARG A 65 19.30 14.51 -13.28
C ARG A 65 17.97 13.87 -12.91
N GLU A 66 17.49 12.90 -13.69
CA GLU A 66 16.22 12.22 -13.43
C GLU A 66 16.31 11.33 -12.18
N ALA A 67 17.45 10.64 -11.98
CA ALA A 67 17.71 9.88 -10.76
C ALA A 67 17.69 10.80 -9.51
N LEU A 68 18.37 11.95 -9.58
CA LEU A 68 18.36 12.95 -8.51
C LEU A 68 16.96 13.52 -8.27
N LYS A 69 16.22 13.86 -9.33
CA LYS A 69 14.84 14.36 -9.24
C LYS A 69 13.94 13.37 -8.47
N ARG A 70 14.02 12.07 -8.76
CA ARG A 70 13.24 11.03 -8.06
C ARG A 70 13.58 10.96 -6.57
N ARG A 71 14.87 11.08 -6.22
CA ARG A 71 15.33 11.10 -4.82
C ARG A 71 14.80 12.34 -4.08
N ILE A 72 14.91 13.51 -4.70
CA ILE A 72 14.39 14.77 -4.12
C ILE A 72 12.88 14.69 -3.94
N ALA A 73 12.13 14.22 -4.94
CA ALA A 73 10.67 14.05 -4.85
C ALA A 73 10.25 13.11 -3.72
N ARG A 74 10.93 11.97 -3.56
CA ARG A 74 10.70 11.05 -2.44
C ARG A 74 10.98 11.73 -1.10
N HIS A 75 12.10 12.44 -0.98
CA HIS A 75 12.47 13.13 0.24
C HIS A 75 11.48 14.24 0.60
N MET A 76 11.01 15.03 -0.38
CA MET A 76 9.97 16.04 -0.16
C MET A 76 8.67 15.42 0.38
N GLY A 77 8.27 14.26 -0.14
CA GLY A 77 7.06 13.56 0.34
C GLY A 77 7.17 12.93 1.72
N HIS A 78 8.39 12.70 2.21
CA HIS A 78 8.70 12.10 3.53
C HIS A 78 9.28 13.12 4.51
N ARG A 79 9.22 14.41 4.20
CA ARG A 79 9.67 15.45 5.12
C ARG A 79 8.60 15.65 6.21
N TYR A 80 9.01 15.52 7.46
CA TYR A 80 8.18 15.79 8.63
C TYR A 80 8.68 17.05 9.36
N LEU A 81 7.79 17.63 10.15
CA LEU A 81 8.07 18.71 11.09
C LEU A 81 7.29 18.45 12.38
N ILE A 82 7.72 19.10 13.46
CA ILE A 82 6.96 19.15 14.71
C ILE A 82 6.10 20.40 14.69
N ASP A 83 4.81 20.25 14.95
CA ASP A 83 3.89 21.37 15.02
C ASP A 83 3.86 22.00 16.43
N PRO A 84 3.16 23.14 16.64
CA PRO A 84 3.10 23.78 17.95
C PRO A 84 2.46 22.94 19.07
N GLN A 85 1.78 21.85 18.73
CA GLN A 85 1.18 20.89 19.66
C GLN A 85 2.07 19.65 19.87
N ASP A 86 3.34 19.71 19.46
CA ASP A 86 4.31 18.62 19.55
C ASP A 86 3.93 17.36 18.74
N ARG A 87 3.17 17.54 17.67
CA ARG A 87 2.79 16.44 16.76
C ARG A 87 3.76 16.39 15.58
N GLU A 88 4.21 15.18 15.25
CA GLU A 88 4.95 14.95 14.01
C GLU A 88 3.98 14.91 12.82
N VAL A 89 4.05 15.91 11.95
CA VAL A 89 3.20 16.03 10.77
C VAL A 89 4.03 16.18 9.50
N ARG A 90 3.45 15.79 8.35
CA ARG A 90 4.13 15.98 7.06
C ARG A 90 4.26 17.46 6.75
N ALA A 91 5.47 17.87 6.39
CA ALA A 91 5.77 19.26 6.05
C ALA A 91 5.20 19.66 4.68
N LEU A 92 5.14 18.71 3.73
CA LEU A 92 4.77 18.96 2.34
C LEU A 92 3.71 17.98 1.85
N HIS A 93 2.78 18.49 1.06
CA HIS A 93 1.68 17.75 0.46
C HIS A 93 1.75 17.76 -1.06
N ALA A 94 1.67 16.58 -1.67
CA ALA A 94 1.81 16.40 -3.10
C ALA A 94 0.46 16.53 -3.82
N LEU A 95 0.37 17.43 -4.79
CA LEU A 95 -0.78 17.56 -5.69
C LEU A 95 -0.34 17.32 -7.14
N ARG A 96 -1.12 16.51 -7.85
CA ARG A 96 -0.89 16.25 -9.28
C ARG A 96 -1.43 17.40 -10.09
N TYR A 97 -0.73 17.79 -11.15
CA TYR A 97 -1.21 18.79 -12.10
C TYR A 97 -0.93 18.32 -13.52
N GLU A 98 -1.74 18.78 -14.45
CA GLU A 98 -1.55 18.53 -15.87
C GLU A 98 -0.95 19.79 -16.52
N GLU A 99 0.09 19.57 -17.32
CA GLU A 99 0.77 20.61 -18.09
C GLU A 99 0.61 20.29 -19.57
N ILE A 100 -0.08 21.16 -20.29
CA ILE A 100 -0.26 21.04 -21.73
C ILE A 100 1.03 21.50 -22.41
N THR A 101 1.74 20.57 -23.04
CA THR A 101 2.96 20.87 -23.81
C THR A 101 2.69 20.65 -25.31
N PRO A 102 3.54 21.18 -26.21
CA PRO A 102 3.44 20.90 -27.65
C PRO A 102 3.52 19.40 -28.01
N LYS A 103 4.01 18.57 -27.07
CA LYS A 103 4.15 17.11 -27.23
C LYS A 103 3.01 16.33 -26.56
N GLY A 104 1.96 17.01 -26.09
CA GLY A 104 0.81 16.44 -25.38
C GLY A 104 0.73 16.83 -23.90
N VAL A 105 -0.25 16.25 -23.22
CA VAL A 105 -0.49 16.46 -21.78
C VAL A 105 0.58 15.71 -20.98
N ARG A 106 1.30 16.44 -20.11
CA ARG A 106 2.27 15.87 -19.17
C ARG A 106 1.73 16.01 -17.76
N GLN A 107 1.76 14.92 -17.01
CA GLN A 107 1.42 14.96 -15.58
C GLN A 107 2.66 15.29 -14.76
N GLY A 108 2.51 16.27 -13.87
CA GLY A 108 3.52 16.69 -12.90
C GLY A 108 3.00 16.58 -11.47
N VAL A 109 3.90 16.77 -10.52
CA VAL A 109 3.58 16.82 -9.09
C VAL A 109 4.20 18.07 -8.49
N LYS A 110 3.41 18.86 -7.77
CA LYS A 110 3.87 19.99 -6.95
C LYS A 110 3.71 19.65 -5.48
N TYR A 111 4.63 20.16 -4.68
CA TYR A 111 4.65 19.96 -3.23
C TYR A 111 4.33 21.29 -2.54
N TYR A 112 3.32 21.26 -1.68
CA TYR A 112 2.75 22.42 -1.02
C TYR A 112 3.01 22.35 0.48
N PRO A 113 3.60 23.39 1.12
CA PRO A 113 3.84 23.36 2.56
C PRO A 113 2.53 23.37 3.35
N LEU A 114 2.44 22.56 4.41
CA LEU A 114 1.19 22.34 5.15
C LEU A 114 0.59 23.65 5.70
N PHE A 115 1.39 24.51 6.34
CA PHE A 115 0.89 25.67 7.06
C PHE A 115 0.78 26.97 6.25
N THR A 116 1.37 27.02 5.06
CA THR A 116 1.38 28.24 4.23
C THR A 116 0.57 28.10 2.94
N THR A 117 -0.13 26.98 2.78
CA THR A 117 -0.95 26.69 1.59
C THR A 117 -2.43 26.91 1.88
N VAL A 118 -3.19 27.35 0.87
CA VAL A 118 -4.64 27.51 0.98
C VAL A 118 -5.35 26.18 1.31
N ALA A 119 -6.42 26.27 2.10
CA ALA A 119 -7.12 25.11 2.62
C ALA A 119 -7.66 24.17 1.53
N ASP A 120 -8.13 24.71 0.40
CA ASP A 120 -8.74 23.90 -0.67
C ASP A 120 -7.72 22.97 -1.34
N ILE A 121 -6.48 23.44 -1.57
CA ILE A 121 -5.38 22.61 -2.07
C ILE A 121 -5.07 21.50 -1.06
N ILE A 122 -4.98 21.83 0.23
CA ILE A 122 -4.68 20.83 1.27
C ILE A 122 -5.79 19.79 1.36
N LYS A 123 -7.07 20.20 1.33
CA LYS A 123 -8.22 19.29 1.29
C LYS A 123 -8.14 18.34 0.11
N GLU A 124 -7.81 18.82 -1.09
CA GLU A 124 -7.65 17.99 -2.27
C GLU A 124 -6.55 16.93 -2.06
N THR A 125 -5.41 17.32 -1.50
CA THR A 125 -4.33 16.35 -1.20
C THR A 125 -4.75 15.30 -0.16
N PHE A 126 -5.60 15.65 0.80
CA PHE A 126 -6.17 14.69 1.75
C PHE A 126 -7.16 13.74 1.07
N GLN A 127 -8.02 14.23 0.17
CA GLN A 127 -8.94 13.38 -0.59
C GLN A 127 -8.20 12.37 -1.48
N ILE A 128 -7.11 12.79 -2.13
CA ILE A 128 -6.27 11.88 -2.92
C ILE A 128 -5.72 10.75 -2.04
N ARG A 129 -5.20 11.08 -0.85
CA ARG A 129 -4.66 10.07 0.08
C ARG A 129 -5.75 9.17 0.66
N LYS A 130 -6.92 9.73 0.97
CA LYS A 130 -8.11 8.96 1.38
C LYS A 130 -8.48 7.93 0.30
N GLY A 131 -8.52 8.36 -0.96
CA GLY A 131 -8.76 7.46 -2.10
C GLY A 131 -7.74 6.33 -2.19
N TRP A 132 -6.44 6.61 -1.96
CA TRP A 132 -5.42 5.57 -1.94
C TRP A 132 -5.61 4.55 -0.81
N ALA A 133 -5.99 5.02 0.39
CA ALA A 133 -6.30 4.13 1.51
C ALA A 133 -7.53 3.26 1.19
N TYR A 134 -8.60 3.86 0.67
CA TYR A 134 -9.81 3.15 0.26
C TYR A 134 -9.52 2.06 -0.78
N ASN A 135 -8.82 2.39 -1.87
CA ASN A 135 -8.48 1.44 -2.92
C ASN A 135 -7.66 0.24 -2.39
N ARG A 136 -6.84 0.47 -1.35
CA ARG A 136 -6.08 -0.60 -0.72
C ARG A 136 -6.98 -1.54 0.09
N VAL A 137 -7.91 -0.97 0.86
CA VAL A 137 -8.90 -1.73 1.62
C VAL A 137 -9.81 -2.55 0.69
N GLU A 138 -10.30 -1.93 -0.38
CA GLU A 138 -11.12 -2.60 -1.40
C GLU A 138 -10.40 -3.79 -2.02
N GLN A 139 -9.10 -3.64 -2.34
CA GLN A 139 -8.29 -4.73 -2.87
C GLN A 139 -8.13 -5.87 -1.84
N ILE A 140 -7.88 -5.55 -0.57
CA ILE A 140 -7.74 -6.58 0.48
C ILE A 140 -9.02 -7.40 0.59
N GLU A 141 -10.19 -6.76 0.58
CA GLU A 141 -11.47 -7.48 0.65
C GLU A 141 -11.73 -8.33 -0.59
N THR A 142 -11.41 -7.80 -1.77
CA THR A 142 -11.50 -8.57 -3.02
C THR A 142 -10.60 -9.80 -3.01
N ASP A 143 -9.36 -9.65 -2.53
CA ASP A 143 -8.39 -10.73 -2.41
C ASP A 143 -8.85 -11.77 -1.37
N ARG A 144 -9.43 -11.33 -0.25
CA ARG A 144 -10.00 -12.20 0.79
C ARG A 144 -11.14 -13.06 0.26
N LEU A 145 -12.10 -12.46 -0.44
CA LEU A 145 -13.21 -13.17 -1.07
C LEU A 145 -12.69 -14.19 -2.08
N SER A 146 -11.79 -13.76 -2.97
CA SER A 146 -11.17 -14.64 -3.96
C SER A 146 -10.43 -15.81 -3.32
N TYR A 147 -9.68 -15.57 -2.25
CA TYR A 147 -9.00 -16.61 -1.50
C TYR A 147 -9.99 -17.61 -0.90
N ASN A 148 -11.02 -17.13 -0.20
CA ASN A 148 -12.03 -17.99 0.44
C ASN A 148 -12.78 -18.86 -0.57
N ASP A 149 -13.07 -18.32 -1.76
CA ASP A 149 -13.80 -19.02 -2.80
C ASP A 149 -12.95 -20.06 -3.56
N ASN A 150 -11.63 -19.81 -3.70
CA ASN A 150 -10.80 -20.54 -4.67
C ASN A 150 -9.56 -21.24 -4.10
N ASN A 151 -9.22 -21.09 -2.82
CA ASN A 151 -8.01 -21.70 -2.29
C ASN A 151 -8.10 -23.23 -2.24
N VAL A 152 -6.97 -23.88 -2.54
CA VAL A 152 -6.88 -25.35 -2.64
C VAL A 152 -7.09 -26.05 -1.29
N PHE A 153 -6.84 -25.35 -0.19
CA PHE A 153 -6.86 -25.90 1.16
C PHE A 153 -8.23 -25.84 1.83
N GLY A 154 -9.21 -25.16 1.22
CA GLY A 154 -10.54 -24.94 1.80
C GLY A 154 -10.52 -24.12 3.10
N ALA A 155 -9.43 -23.41 3.38
CA ALA A 155 -9.31 -22.55 4.55
C ALA A 155 -10.04 -21.23 4.33
N THR A 156 -10.53 -20.60 5.40
CA THR A 156 -11.21 -19.30 5.31
C THR A 156 -10.49 -18.25 6.13
N ILE A 157 -10.45 -17.03 5.59
CA ILE A 157 -9.99 -15.83 6.27
C ILE A 157 -11.22 -15.03 6.70
N ASP A 158 -11.29 -14.75 7.99
CA ASP A 158 -12.34 -13.94 8.60
C ASP A 158 -12.35 -12.51 8.06
N GLN A 159 -13.52 -11.89 8.11
CA GLN A 159 -13.66 -10.51 7.68
C GLN A 159 -12.85 -9.57 8.59
N MET A 160 -12.06 -8.69 7.97
CA MET A 160 -11.31 -7.66 8.67
C MET A 160 -12.18 -6.41 8.84
N SER A 161 -12.13 -5.78 10.02
CA SER A 161 -12.72 -4.46 10.24
C SER A 161 -11.77 -3.39 9.67
N PHE A 162 -12.33 -2.39 9.00
CA PHE A 162 -11.60 -1.22 8.47
C PHE A 162 -12.13 0.10 9.04
N ASP A 163 -12.67 0.05 10.26
CA ASP A 163 -13.14 1.23 11.01
C ASP A 163 -11.95 1.96 11.65
N PHE A 164 -11.27 2.78 10.84
CA PHE A 164 -10.09 3.53 11.29
C PHE A 164 -10.40 4.53 12.40
N ASP A 165 -11.64 5.00 12.54
CA ASP A 165 -12.01 5.95 13.59
C ASP A 165 -11.97 5.27 14.97
N LYS A 166 -12.50 4.04 15.07
CA LYS A 166 -12.35 3.23 16.29
C LYS A 166 -10.90 2.88 16.58
N GLU A 167 -10.13 2.49 15.57
CA GLU A 167 -8.71 2.17 15.76
C GLU A 167 -7.89 3.38 16.23
N MET A 168 -8.17 4.57 15.70
CA MET A 168 -7.53 5.80 16.15
C MET A 168 -7.92 6.14 17.58
N LEU A 169 -9.19 5.96 17.94
CA LEU A 169 -9.68 6.18 19.31
C LEU A 169 -9.01 5.21 20.29
N ASP A 170 -8.96 3.92 19.96
CA ASP A 170 -8.32 2.88 20.77
C ASP A 170 -6.84 3.18 21.00
N ARG A 171 -6.09 3.54 19.94
CA ARG A 171 -4.67 3.93 20.05
C ARG A 171 -4.45 5.23 20.82
N SER A 172 -5.45 6.10 20.90
CA SER A 172 -5.37 7.33 21.67
C SER A 172 -5.58 7.12 23.17
N GLN A 173 -6.03 5.93 23.58
CA GLN A 173 -6.22 5.63 25.00
C GLN A 173 -4.86 5.61 25.74
N PRO A 174 -4.84 6.06 27.01
CA PRO A 174 -3.62 6.00 27.81
C PRO A 174 -3.14 4.56 27.96
N THR A 175 -1.87 4.31 27.65
CA THR A 175 -1.21 3.02 27.92
C THR A 175 -0.66 2.93 29.34
N THR A 176 -0.67 4.04 30.07
CA THR A 176 -0.29 4.10 31.49
C THR A 176 -1.56 4.08 32.33
N TYR A 177 -1.78 2.98 33.02
CA TYR A 177 -2.89 2.81 33.96
C TYR A 177 -2.47 3.31 35.35
N PRO A 178 -3.40 3.87 36.14
CA PRO A 178 -3.12 4.20 37.54
C PRO A 178 -2.72 2.92 38.29
N ALA A 179 -1.68 3.03 39.13
CA ALA A 179 -1.14 1.89 39.88
C ALA A 179 -2.11 1.36 40.96
N ALA A 180 -3.08 2.17 41.36
CA ALA A 180 -4.14 1.80 42.28
C ALA A 180 -5.49 1.88 41.53
N PRO A 181 -6.40 0.91 41.77
CA PRO A 181 -7.78 1.04 41.30
C PRO A 181 -8.42 2.31 41.89
N PRO A 182 -9.40 2.92 41.20
CA PRO A 182 -10.17 4.04 41.76
C PRO A 182 -10.82 3.62 43.09
N ASP A 183 -10.68 4.45 44.12
CA ASP A 183 -11.22 4.22 45.48
C ASP A 183 -12.76 4.20 45.51
N ASP A 184 -13.40 4.52 44.38
CA ASP A 184 -14.83 4.74 44.17
C ASP A 184 -15.55 3.59 43.46
N ILE A 185 -14.90 2.43 43.29
CA ILE A 185 -15.62 1.17 43.02
C ILE A 185 -16.06 0.60 44.37
N ASP A 186 -17.03 1.28 44.98
CA ASP A 186 -17.69 0.79 46.18
C ASP A 186 -18.36 -0.55 45.87
N SER A 187 -17.97 -1.52 46.69
CA SER A 187 -18.58 -2.80 46.89
C SER A 187 -20.03 -2.66 47.34
N GLU A 188 -20.97 -2.48 46.40
CA GLU A 188 -22.40 -2.64 46.65
C GLU A 188 -23.04 -3.53 45.58
N ASP A 189 -22.70 -4.82 45.62
CA ASP A 189 -23.65 -5.88 45.30
C ASP A 189 -23.57 -6.90 46.44
N ASP A 190 -24.26 -6.57 47.53
CA ASP A 190 -24.65 -7.50 48.58
C ASP A 190 -25.45 -8.66 47.97
N TYR A 191 -24.76 -9.67 47.45
CA TYR A 191 -25.36 -10.98 47.22
C TYR A 191 -25.68 -11.58 48.59
N LYS A 192 -26.90 -11.36 49.08
CA LYS A 192 -27.47 -12.13 50.18
C LYS A 192 -27.99 -13.46 49.62
N PRO A 193 -27.33 -14.60 49.87
CA PRO A 193 -27.93 -15.89 49.56
C PRO A 193 -29.14 -16.08 50.47
N SER A 194 -30.33 -16.17 49.87
CA SER A 194 -31.54 -16.71 50.49
C SER A 194 -31.50 -18.22 50.52
#